data_AF-A0A2T0RZ89-F1
#
_entry.id   AF-A0A2T0RZ89-F1
#
_cell.length_a   1.000
_cell.length_b   1.000
_cell.length_c   1.000
_cell.angle_alpha   90.00
_cell.angle_beta   90.00
_cell.angle_gamma   90.00
#
_symmetry.space_group_name_H-M   'P 1'
#
loop_
_entity.id
_entity.type
_entity.pdbx_description
1 polymer ?
#
loop_
_entity_poly.entity_id
_entity_poly.type
_entity_poly.pdbx_seq_one_letter_code
_entity_poly.pdbx_strand_id
1 'polypeptide(L)'
;MPTLTEMACEVLTTADGREKTALSQRHAETWRAARATGDVIEVGTATPPLRPARPDKPELLDPRDVPRRRPGSPQGRIAMLHAVAHIELNAVDLHWDIIARFGHVPMPMGFYDDWVKSADEESKHFNLICDCLEAQGSQYGALPAHAGMWRAAEDTAEDLLGRLAVVPMVLEARGLDVTPGMIEIFRKAGDSQTLAALDVIYAEEVHHVAYGSKWFHFLCGREDRDPVIVFHDLVKRYFHGALKPPFNEEKRAEAGIPPDFYWPLAEETPHGNRQG
;
A
#
# COMPACT_ATOMS: atom_id res chain seq x y z
N MET A 1 6.57 11.47 26.10
CA MET A 1 6.02 10.44 25.20
C MET A 1 6.71 10.60 23.86
N PRO A 2 6.98 9.53 23.10
CA PRO A 2 7.50 9.67 21.74
C PRO A 2 6.51 10.47 20.89
N THR A 3 7.04 11.24 19.95
CA THR A 3 6.29 11.90 18.89
C THR A 3 5.75 10.86 17.89
N LEU A 4 4.76 11.24 17.08
CA LEU A 4 4.20 10.33 16.08
C LEU A 4 5.26 9.89 15.05
N THR A 5 6.15 10.80 14.64
CA THR A 5 7.24 10.49 13.71
C THR A 5 8.30 9.55 14.31
N GLU A 6 8.54 9.61 15.63
CA GLU A 6 9.37 8.62 16.34
C GLU A 6 8.70 7.25 16.39
N MET A 7 7.40 7.20 16.71
CA MET A 7 6.60 5.95 16.66
C MET A 7 6.66 5.31 15.27
N ALA A 8 6.51 6.12 14.22
CA ALA A 8 6.64 5.67 12.84
C ALA A 8 8.02 5.08 12.54
N CYS A 9 9.10 5.72 13.00
CA CYS A 9 10.46 5.21 12.82
C CYS A 9 10.72 3.89 13.57
N GLU A 10 10.13 3.70 14.75
CA GLU A 10 10.20 2.42 15.46
C GLU A 10 9.57 1.27 14.63
N VAL A 11 8.43 1.51 13.98
CA VAL A 11 7.81 0.51 13.07
C VAL A 11 8.71 0.24 11.87
N LEU A 12 9.21 1.30 11.22
CA LEU A 12 10.07 1.19 10.04
C LEU A 12 11.40 0.48 10.34
N THR A 13 11.87 0.48 11.58
CA THR A 13 13.12 -0.17 11.99
C THR A 13 12.91 -1.57 12.59
N THR A 14 11.66 -2.02 12.73
CA THR A 14 11.34 -3.39 13.12
C THR A 14 11.42 -4.32 11.90
N ALA A 15 12.17 -5.42 11.98
CA ALA A 15 12.42 -6.28 10.82
C ALA A 15 11.36 -7.36 10.61
N ASP A 16 11.01 -8.10 11.67
CA ASP A 16 10.05 -9.20 11.58
C ASP A 16 8.64 -8.69 11.25
N GLY A 17 7.93 -9.40 10.36
CA GLY A 17 6.62 -8.96 9.88
C GLY A 17 5.52 -8.99 10.95
N ARG A 18 5.50 -10.02 11.81
CA ARG A 18 4.50 -10.13 12.88
C ARG A 18 4.81 -9.14 14.00
N GLU A 19 6.08 -8.98 14.37
CA GLU A 19 6.50 -8.00 15.36
C GLU A 19 6.22 -6.56 14.89
N LYS A 20 6.50 -6.26 13.62
CA LYS A 20 6.23 -4.96 12.99
C LYS A 20 4.75 -4.63 13.04
N THR A 21 3.90 -5.56 12.60
CA THR A 21 2.45 -5.33 12.60
C THR A 21 1.91 -5.20 14.02
N ALA A 22 2.37 -6.00 14.97
CA ALA A 22 2.00 -5.83 16.38
C ALA A 22 2.41 -4.47 16.94
N LEU A 23 3.60 -3.95 16.58
CA LEU A 23 4.04 -2.62 17.00
C LEU A 23 3.21 -1.50 16.33
N SER A 24 2.97 -1.62 15.03
CA SER A 24 2.10 -0.72 14.26
C SER A 24 0.71 -0.57 14.92
N GLN A 25 0.08 -1.69 15.27
CA GLN A 25 -1.24 -1.70 15.92
C GLN A 25 -1.22 -1.06 17.32
N ARG A 26 -0.17 -1.29 18.11
CA ARG A 26 0.00 -0.63 19.43
C ARG A 26 0.13 0.89 19.30
N HIS A 27 0.90 1.35 18.31
CA HIS A 27 1.05 2.78 18.06
C HIS A 27 -0.24 3.40 17.52
N ALA A 28 -0.98 2.69 16.67
CA ALA A 28 -2.29 3.11 16.21
C ALA A 28 -3.33 3.18 17.34
N GLU A 29 -3.35 2.21 18.24
CA GLU A 29 -4.19 2.26 19.45
C GLU A 29 -3.82 3.43 20.36
N THR A 30 -2.53 3.65 20.60
CA THR A 30 -2.02 4.78 21.39
C THR A 30 -2.45 6.12 20.78
N TRP A 31 -2.30 6.28 19.46
CA TRP A 31 -2.75 7.45 18.75
C TRP A 31 -4.26 7.67 18.90
N ARG A 32 -5.07 6.65 18.60
CA ARG A 32 -6.53 6.73 18.71
C ARG A 32 -7.00 7.08 20.12
N ALA A 33 -6.37 6.48 21.14
CA ALA A 33 -6.69 6.76 22.54
C ALA A 33 -6.41 8.22 22.92
N ALA A 34 -5.26 8.76 22.48
CA ALA A 34 -4.93 10.16 22.70
C ALA A 34 -5.92 11.09 21.98
N ARG A 35 -6.24 10.80 20.71
CA ARG A 35 -7.22 11.57 19.93
C ARG A 35 -8.62 11.57 20.57
N ALA A 36 -9.04 10.45 21.16
CA ALA A 36 -10.35 10.31 21.81
C ALA A 36 -10.47 11.07 23.14
N THR A 37 -9.36 11.22 23.86
CA THR A 37 -9.31 11.88 25.18
C THR A 37 -8.91 13.35 25.11
N GLY A 38 -8.40 13.80 23.95
CA GLY A 38 -7.89 15.16 23.76
C GLY A 38 -6.43 15.31 24.20
N ASP A 39 -5.75 14.21 24.53
CA ASP A 39 -4.32 14.20 24.79
C ASP A 39 -3.53 14.54 23.51
N VAL A 40 -2.43 15.27 23.67
CA VAL A 40 -1.61 15.72 22.54
C VAL A 40 -0.39 14.81 22.40
N ILE A 41 -0.34 14.08 21.29
CA ILE A 41 0.89 13.50 20.75
C ILE A 41 1.39 14.46 19.69
N GLU A 42 2.57 15.04 19.92
CA GLU A 42 3.22 15.89 18.92
C GLU A 42 3.57 15.05 17.68
N VAL A 43 3.37 15.60 16.48
CA VAL A 43 3.78 14.93 15.25
C VAL A 43 5.31 14.76 15.22
N GLY A 44 6.04 15.82 15.56
CA GLY A 44 7.50 15.84 15.56
C GLY A 44 8.11 15.84 14.15
N THR A 45 9.42 15.70 14.09
CA THR A 45 10.18 15.46 12.86
C THR A 45 11.16 14.33 13.10
N ALA A 46 11.29 13.40 12.17
CA ALA A 46 12.25 12.32 12.25
C ALA A 46 13.04 12.16 10.94
N THR A 47 14.06 11.32 10.97
CA THR A 47 14.83 10.90 9.78
C THR A 47 14.64 9.40 9.62
N PRO A 48 13.55 8.94 8.97
CA PRO A 48 13.35 7.52 8.76
C PRO A 48 14.46 6.94 7.87
N PRO A 49 14.77 5.63 8.00
CA PRO A 49 15.70 5.00 7.09
C PRO A 49 15.19 5.10 5.65
N LEU A 50 16.10 5.04 4.66
CA LEU A 50 15.69 5.07 3.24
C LEU A 50 14.82 3.86 2.89
N ARG A 51 15.13 2.70 3.49
CA ARG A 51 14.36 1.46 3.39
C ARG A 51 13.96 0.99 4.78
N PRO A 52 12.74 0.47 4.95
CA PRO A 52 12.34 -0.16 6.20
C PRO A 52 13.18 -1.41 6.44
N ALA A 53 13.34 -1.77 7.71
CA ALA A 53 13.90 -3.04 8.11
C ALA A 53 13.02 -4.19 7.59
N ARG A 54 13.68 -5.27 7.19
CA ARG A 54 13.09 -6.48 6.58
C ARG A 54 13.73 -7.71 7.22
N PRO A 55 13.01 -8.85 7.31
CA PRO A 55 13.62 -10.11 7.70
C PRO A 55 14.54 -10.63 6.57
N ASP A 56 15.39 -11.61 6.87
CA ASP A 56 16.29 -12.25 5.88
C ASP A 56 15.53 -12.90 4.71
N LYS A 57 14.23 -13.21 4.91
CA LYS A 57 13.33 -13.77 3.90
C LYS A 57 12.07 -12.90 3.79
N PRO A 58 11.41 -12.84 2.62
CA PRO A 58 11.71 -13.56 1.36
C PRO A 58 12.95 -13.06 0.62
N GLU A 59 13.55 -13.93 -0.20
CA GLU A 59 14.52 -13.50 -1.20
C GLU A 59 13.85 -12.50 -2.17
N LEU A 60 14.49 -11.36 -2.40
CA LEU A 60 13.97 -10.32 -3.28
C LEU A 60 14.59 -10.44 -4.67
N LEU A 61 13.76 -10.78 -5.64
CA LEU A 61 14.16 -10.96 -7.04
C LEU A 61 13.74 -9.76 -7.90
N ASP A 62 14.38 -9.61 -9.06
CA ASP A 62 13.89 -8.73 -10.12
C ASP A 62 12.49 -9.20 -10.57
N PRO A 63 11.55 -8.28 -10.89
CA PRO A 63 10.24 -8.63 -11.43
C PRO A 63 10.22 -9.71 -12.52
N ARG A 64 11.25 -9.76 -13.37
CA ARG A 64 11.36 -10.72 -14.48
C ARG A 64 11.74 -12.12 -14.02
N ASP A 65 12.36 -12.23 -12.85
CA ASP A 65 12.89 -13.47 -12.29
C ASP A 65 11.95 -14.10 -11.27
N VAL A 66 10.89 -13.38 -10.87
CA VAL A 66 9.82 -13.94 -10.01
C VAL A 66 9.04 -15.02 -10.79
N PRO A 67 8.94 -16.26 -10.27
CA PRO A 67 8.23 -17.34 -10.95
C PRO A 67 6.78 -17.00 -11.27
N ARG A 68 6.33 -17.37 -12.48
CA ARG A 68 4.94 -17.17 -12.90
C ARG A 68 3.98 -17.96 -12.01
N ARG A 69 3.01 -17.25 -11.43
CA ARG A 69 1.93 -17.83 -10.63
C ARG A 69 0.96 -18.60 -11.54
N ARG A 70 0.53 -19.80 -11.12
CA ARG A 70 -0.46 -20.62 -11.82
C ARG A 70 -1.69 -20.83 -10.92
N PRO A 71 -2.65 -19.89 -10.89
CA PRO A 71 -3.71 -19.83 -9.87
C PRO A 71 -4.60 -21.09 -9.75
N GLY A 72 -4.64 -21.91 -10.81
CA GLY A 72 -5.42 -23.15 -10.81
C GLY A 72 -4.89 -24.25 -9.88
N SER A 73 -3.60 -24.21 -9.49
CA SER A 73 -3.02 -25.22 -8.59
C SER A 73 -2.94 -24.72 -7.14
N PRO A 74 -2.94 -25.64 -6.14
CA PRO A 74 -2.69 -25.27 -4.74
C PRO A 74 -1.42 -24.45 -4.55
N GLN A 75 -0.32 -24.85 -5.19
CA GLN A 75 0.97 -24.14 -5.10
C GLN A 75 0.89 -22.73 -5.71
N GLY A 76 0.13 -22.56 -6.80
CA GLY A 76 -0.06 -21.24 -7.39
C GLY A 76 -0.90 -20.31 -6.51
N ARG A 77 -1.87 -20.85 -5.76
CA ARG A 77 -2.64 -20.10 -4.77
C ARG A 77 -1.80 -19.70 -3.56
N ILE A 78 -0.95 -20.59 -3.04
CA ILE A 78 0.03 -20.25 -2.00
C ILE A 78 0.96 -19.13 -2.48
N ALA A 79 1.45 -19.20 -3.73
CA ALA A 79 2.29 -18.15 -4.31
C ALA A 79 1.55 -16.81 -4.50
N MET A 80 0.24 -16.84 -4.71
CA MET A 80 -0.58 -15.63 -4.71
C MET A 80 -0.68 -15.01 -3.31
N LEU A 81 -1.02 -15.81 -2.29
CA LEU A 81 -1.13 -15.31 -0.92
C LEU A 81 0.20 -14.80 -0.38
N HIS A 82 1.31 -15.48 -0.67
CA HIS A 82 2.62 -15.00 -0.28
C HIS A 82 2.94 -13.63 -0.90
N ALA A 83 2.55 -13.42 -2.16
CA ALA A 83 2.71 -12.12 -2.80
C ALA A 83 1.80 -11.05 -2.19
N VAL A 84 0.56 -11.39 -1.82
CA VAL A 84 -0.35 -10.46 -1.12
C VAL A 84 0.25 -10.09 0.23
N ALA A 85 0.68 -11.05 1.06
CA ALA A 85 1.38 -10.75 2.32
C ALA A 85 2.61 -9.84 2.12
N HIS A 86 3.36 -10.01 1.04
CA HIS A 86 4.47 -9.10 0.73
C HIS A 86 3.99 -7.67 0.40
N ILE A 87 2.86 -7.52 -0.30
CA ILE A 87 2.24 -6.23 -0.59
C ILE A 87 1.78 -5.59 0.72
N GLU A 88 0.98 -6.29 1.53
CA GLU A 88 0.45 -5.76 2.80
C GLU A 88 1.57 -5.30 3.74
N LEU A 89 2.66 -6.06 3.84
CA LEU A 89 3.79 -5.66 4.69
C LEU A 89 4.49 -4.40 4.17
N ASN A 90 4.58 -4.22 2.85
CA ASN A 90 5.09 -2.97 2.29
C ASN A 90 4.11 -1.83 2.53
N ALA A 91 2.80 -2.06 2.45
CA ALA A 91 1.77 -1.04 2.70
C ALA A 91 1.81 -0.53 4.15
N VAL A 92 2.01 -1.41 5.14
CA VAL A 92 2.28 -1.01 6.54
C VAL A 92 3.44 -0.01 6.60
N ASP A 93 4.56 -0.32 5.93
CA ASP A 93 5.71 0.58 5.92
C ASP A 93 5.44 1.87 5.16
N LEU A 94 4.74 1.83 4.03
CA LEU A 94 4.43 3.01 3.23
C LEU A 94 3.57 4.01 4.01
N HIS A 95 2.60 3.50 4.78
CA HIS A 95 1.71 4.31 5.62
C HIS A 95 2.40 4.90 6.85
N TRP A 96 3.39 4.23 7.44
CA TRP A 96 4.23 4.85 8.48
C TRP A 96 5.29 5.78 7.89
N ASP A 97 5.84 5.47 6.72
CA ASP A 97 6.87 6.26 6.06
C ASP A 97 6.37 7.64 5.66
N ILE A 98 5.15 7.76 5.14
CA ILE A 98 4.59 9.06 4.77
C ILE A 98 4.45 9.98 6.01
N ILE A 99 4.16 9.41 7.18
CA ILE A 99 4.10 10.15 8.45
C ILE A 99 5.51 10.59 8.86
N ALA A 100 6.46 9.66 8.93
CA ALA A 100 7.83 9.93 9.39
C ALA A 100 8.56 10.92 8.48
N ARG A 101 8.49 10.70 7.17
CA ARG A 101 9.27 11.39 6.14
C ARG A 101 8.78 12.81 5.89
N PHE A 102 7.47 13.02 5.98
CA PHE A 102 6.85 14.31 5.69
C PHE A 102 6.30 15.01 6.93
N GLY A 103 6.67 14.60 8.15
CA GLY A 103 6.27 15.29 9.39
C GLY A 103 6.71 16.75 9.48
N HIS A 104 7.68 17.17 8.67
CA HIS A 104 8.09 18.57 8.52
C HIS A 104 7.15 19.41 7.64
N VAL A 105 6.27 18.78 6.86
CA VAL A 105 5.28 19.45 6.01
C VAL A 105 4.03 19.76 6.85
N PRO A 106 3.61 21.03 6.96
CA PRO A 106 2.39 21.37 7.71
C PRO A 106 1.15 20.72 7.09
N MET A 107 0.51 19.82 7.83
CA MET A 107 -0.70 19.10 7.44
C MET A 107 -1.72 19.12 8.59
N PRO A 108 -3.04 19.14 8.30
CA PRO A 108 -4.07 19.00 9.34
C PRO A 108 -3.96 17.67 10.08
N MET A 109 -4.42 17.62 11.33
CA MET A 109 -4.37 16.39 12.15
C MET A 109 -5.05 15.18 11.48
N GLY A 110 -6.11 15.42 10.70
CA GLY A 110 -6.79 14.39 9.93
C GLY A 110 -5.88 13.62 8.97
N PHE A 111 -4.77 14.21 8.51
CA PHE A 111 -3.80 13.53 7.64
C PHE A 111 -3.15 12.37 8.39
N TYR A 112 -2.74 12.63 9.61
CA TYR A 112 -2.13 11.63 10.47
C TYR A 112 -3.16 10.62 10.97
N ASP A 113 -4.38 11.06 11.27
CA ASP A 113 -5.50 10.17 11.64
C ASP A 113 -5.76 9.13 10.54
N ASP A 114 -5.79 9.54 9.27
CA ASP A 114 -6.02 8.66 8.13
C ASP A 114 -4.86 7.66 7.91
N TRP A 115 -3.60 8.12 7.93
CA TRP A 115 -2.45 7.22 7.69
C TRP A 115 -2.15 6.25 8.83
N VAL A 116 -2.38 6.67 10.07
CA VAL A 116 -2.30 5.75 11.22
C VAL A 116 -3.38 4.68 11.11
N LYS A 117 -4.59 5.06 10.68
CA LYS A 117 -5.67 4.10 10.45
C LYS A 117 -5.33 3.11 9.33
N SER A 118 -4.83 3.60 8.19
CA SER A 118 -4.39 2.72 7.09
C SER A 118 -3.31 1.75 7.55
N ALA A 119 -2.29 2.23 8.29
CA ALA A 119 -1.25 1.34 8.80
C ALA A 119 -1.77 0.23 9.73
N ASP A 120 -2.79 0.51 10.54
CA ASP A 120 -3.48 -0.48 11.39
C ASP A 120 -4.24 -1.52 10.55
N GLU A 121 -4.96 -1.07 9.52
CA GLU A 121 -5.70 -1.92 8.59
C GLU A 121 -4.75 -2.84 7.80
N GLU A 122 -3.66 -2.33 7.25
CA GLU A 122 -2.65 -3.16 6.55
C GLU A 122 -1.94 -4.13 7.49
N SER A 123 -1.77 -3.74 8.76
CA SER A 123 -1.22 -4.64 9.77
C SER A 123 -2.15 -5.83 10.00
N LYS A 124 -3.46 -5.59 10.01
CA LYS A 124 -4.45 -6.67 10.05
C LYS A 124 -4.46 -7.48 8.76
N HIS A 125 -4.40 -6.86 7.59
CA HIS A 125 -4.40 -7.54 6.29
C HIS A 125 -3.22 -8.51 6.16
N PHE A 126 -2.01 -8.05 6.48
CA PHE A 126 -0.82 -8.88 6.51
C PHE A 126 -1.02 -10.13 7.40
N ASN A 127 -1.56 -9.93 8.61
CA ASN A 127 -1.79 -10.99 9.55
C ASN A 127 -2.84 -12.00 9.06
N LEU A 128 -3.95 -11.54 8.49
CA LEU A 128 -4.98 -12.41 7.90
C LEU A 128 -4.39 -13.31 6.80
N ILE A 129 -3.55 -12.75 5.93
CA ILE A 129 -2.95 -13.52 4.84
C ILE A 129 -1.87 -14.48 5.34
N CYS A 130 -1.09 -14.09 6.35
CA CYS A 130 -0.14 -15.00 6.99
C CYS A 130 -0.85 -16.19 7.65
N ASP A 131 -1.97 -15.96 8.33
CA ASP A 131 -2.78 -17.04 8.91
C ASP A 131 -3.31 -17.99 7.83
N CYS A 132 -3.70 -17.46 6.67
CA CYS A 132 -4.13 -18.27 5.51
C CYS A 132 -2.97 -19.09 4.92
N LEU A 133 -1.75 -18.54 4.87
CA LEU A 133 -0.55 -19.25 4.42
C LEU A 133 -0.20 -20.40 5.36
N GLU A 134 -0.23 -20.15 6.66
CA GLU A 134 0.08 -21.12 7.72
C GLU A 134 -0.91 -22.29 7.70
N ALA A 135 -2.21 -22.00 7.53
CA ALA A 135 -3.25 -23.02 7.35
C ALA A 135 -3.02 -23.93 6.13
N GLN A 136 -2.28 -23.45 5.13
CA GLN A 136 -1.90 -24.20 3.92
C GLN A 136 -0.51 -24.83 4.02
N GLY A 137 0.11 -24.84 5.20
CA GLY A 137 1.45 -25.42 5.42
C GLY A 137 2.58 -24.60 4.80
N SER A 138 2.36 -23.31 4.56
CA SER A 138 3.34 -22.35 4.06
C SER A 138 3.53 -21.22 5.07
N GLN A 139 4.36 -20.23 4.74
CA GLN A 139 4.58 -19.05 5.58
C GLN A 139 5.07 -17.87 4.73
N TYR A 140 4.93 -16.65 5.24
CA TYR A 140 5.62 -15.50 4.66
C TYR A 140 7.14 -15.75 4.66
N GLY A 141 7.80 -15.40 3.56
CA GLY A 141 9.21 -15.74 3.34
C GLY A 141 9.51 -17.14 2.78
N ALA A 142 8.52 -18.03 2.61
CA ALA A 142 8.73 -19.36 2.03
C ALA A 142 9.04 -19.34 0.52
N LEU A 143 8.60 -18.29 -0.18
CA LEU A 143 8.79 -18.06 -1.61
C LEU A 143 9.55 -16.75 -1.84
N PRO A 144 10.21 -16.56 -2.99
CA PRO A 144 10.79 -15.27 -3.35
C PRO A 144 9.69 -14.23 -3.59
N ALA A 145 10.03 -12.96 -3.38
CA ALA A 145 9.17 -11.81 -3.62
C ALA A 145 9.84 -10.79 -4.55
N HIS A 146 9.07 -9.80 -4.98
CA HIS A 146 9.53 -8.78 -5.93
C HIS A 146 10.20 -7.60 -5.21
N ALA A 147 11.41 -7.21 -5.62
CA ALA A 147 12.20 -6.18 -4.94
C ALA A 147 11.71 -4.72 -5.11
N GLY A 148 10.97 -4.42 -6.17
CA GLY A 148 10.68 -3.04 -6.59
C GLY A 148 9.44 -2.35 -6.00
N MET A 149 8.73 -2.92 -5.02
CA MET A 149 7.56 -2.24 -4.41
C MET A 149 7.96 -0.95 -3.70
N TRP A 150 9.11 -0.96 -3.00
CA TRP A 150 9.60 0.20 -2.27
C TRP A 150 10.17 1.31 -3.17
N ARG A 151 10.43 1.03 -4.44
CA ARG A 151 11.06 1.99 -5.36
C ARG A 151 10.25 3.27 -5.51
N ALA A 152 8.92 3.18 -5.55
CA ALA A 152 8.05 4.35 -5.60
C ALA A 152 8.23 5.26 -4.38
N ALA A 153 8.47 4.68 -3.20
CA ALA A 153 8.74 5.43 -1.98
C ALA A 153 10.09 6.16 -2.04
N GLU A 154 11.12 5.51 -2.58
CA GLU A 154 12.45 6.10 -2.77
C GLU A 154 12.41 7.25 -3.78
N ASP A 155 11.79 7.02 -4.95
CA ASP A 155 11.70 8.00 -6.03
C ASP A 155 10.89 9.25 -5.63
N THR A 156 10.01 9.14 -4.63
CA THR A 156 9.17 10.23 -4.11
C THR A 156 9.59 10.70 -2.71
N ALA A 157 10.76 10.30 -2.21
CA ALA A 157 11.15 10.54 -0.82
C ALA A 157 11.19 12.02 -0.40
N GLU A 158 11.30 12.93 -1.36
CA GLU A 158 11.36 14.39 -1.15
C GLU A 158 10.11 15.12 -1.67
N ASP A 159 9.10 14.40 -2.17
CA ASP A 159 7.93 14.98 -2.84
C ASP A 159 6.63 14.34 -2.33
N LEU A 160 5.96 15.03 -1.39
CA LEU A 160 4.71 14.54 -0.80
C LEU A 160 3.58 14.40 -1.82
N LEU A 161 3.46 15.33 -2.78
CA LEU A 161 2.46 15.23 -3.85
C LEU A 161 2.76 14.02 -4.74
N GLY A 162 4.03 13.83 -5.12
CA GLY A 162 4.48 12.65 -5.83
C GLY A 162 4.20 11.35 -5.08
N ARG A 163 4.45 11.33 -3.76
CA ARG A 163 4.17 10.19 -2.90
C ARG A 163 2.70 9.82 -2.92
N LEU A 164 1.81 10.80 -2.75
CA LEU A 164 0.36 10.60 -2.77
C LEU A 164 -0.15 10.14 -4.15
N ALA A 165 0.39 10.70 -5.23
CA ALA A 165 0.00 10.32 -6.59
C ALA A 165 0.39 8.86 -6.91
N VAL A 166 1.60 8.43 -6.55
CA VAL A 166 2.09 7.11 -6.98
C VAL A 166 1.72 6.00 -6.01
N VAL A 167 1.78 6.24 -4.70
CA VAL A 167 1.57 5.15 -3.74
C VAL A 167 0.07 4.88 -3.54
N PRO A 168 -0.70 5.70 -2.82
CA PRO A 168 -2.10 5.38 -2.56
C PRO A 168 -3.00 5.51 -3.81
N MET A 169 -2.71 6.42 -4.74
CA MET A 169 -3.58 6.62 -5.91
C MET A 169 -3.27 5.73 -7.12
N VAL A 170 -2.07 5.14 -7.21
CA VAL A 170 -1.70 4.22 -8.31
C VAL A 170 -1.46 2.80 -7.81
N LEU A 171 -0.59 2.61 -6.80
CA LEU A 171 -0.25 1.28 -6.29
C LEU A 171 -1.41 0.66 -5.52
N GLU A 172 -1.99 1.35 -4.53
CA GLU A 172 -3.14 0.80 -3.76
C GLU A 172 -4.40 0.71 -4.64
N ALA A 173 -4.61 1.68 -5.55
CA ALA A 173 -5.69 1.60 -6.54
C ALA A 173 -5.61 0.34 -7.43
N ARG A 174 -4.43 -0.30 -7.53
CA ARG A 174 -4.30 -1.58 -8.22
C ARG A 174 -4.99 -2.71 -7.46
N GLY A 175 -5.01 -2.69 -6.13
CA GLY A 175 -5.74 -3.64 -5.28
C GLY A 175 -7.21 -3.72 -5.66
N LEU A 176 -7.85 -2.56 -5.87
CA LEU A 176 -9.27 -2.45 -6.29
C LEU A 176 -9.56 -3.16 -7.61
N ASP A 177 -8.59 -3.22 -8.52
CA ASP A 177 -8.74 -3.84 -9.84
C ASP A 177 -8.53 -5.36 -9.80
N VAL A 178 -7.59 -5.84 -8.99
CA VAL A 178 -7.10 -7.23 -9.07
C VAL A 178 -7.72 -8.15 -8.02
N THR A 179 -8.08 -7.63 -6.84
CA THR A 179 -8.61 -8.42 -5.73
C THR A 179 -9.91 -9.14 -6.07
N PRO A 180 -10.88 -8.56 -6.83
CA PRO A 180 -12.08 -9.30 -7.25
C PRO A 180 -11.78 -10.59 -8.02
N GLY A 181 -10.75 -10.58 -8.88
CA GLY A 181 -10.30 -11.76 -9.60
C GLY A 181 -9.67 -12.82 -8.69
N MET A 182 -8.93 -12.38 -7.66
CA MET A 182 -8.37 -13.28 -6.64
C MET A 182 -9.46 -13.93 -5.80
N ILE A 183 -10.44 -13.16 -5.35
CA ILE A 183 -11.64 -13.64 -4.64
C ILE A 183 -12.32 -14.77 -5.41
N GLU A 184 -12.52 -14.61 -6.72
CA GLU A 184 -13.15 -15.66 -7.55
C GLU A 184 -12.28 -16.93 -7.67
N ILE A 185 -10.96 -16.79 -7.68
CA ILE A 185 -10.04 -17.94 -7.68
C ILE A 185 -10.20 -18.76 -6.40
N PHE A 186 -10.23 -18.13 -5.23
CA PHE A 186 -10.35 -18.83 -3.95
C PHE A 186 -11.77 -19.34 -3.68
N ARG A 187 -12.80 -18.63 -4.16
CA ARG A 187 -14.19 -19.10 -4.16
C ARG A 187 -14.32 -20.44 -4.90
N LYS A 188 -13.76 -20.54 -6.12
CA LYS A 188 -13.76 -21.81 -6.89
C LYS A 188 -12.95 -22.92 -6.23
N ALA A 189 -11.92 -22.57 -5.48
CA ALA A 189 -11.12 -23.53 -4.73
C ALA A 189 -11.80 -24.04 -3.45
N GLY A 190 -12.91 -23.42 -3.02
CA GLY A 190 -13.60 -23.76 -1.78
C GLY A 190 -12.84 -23.37 -0.51
N ASP A 191 -11.92 -22.40 -0.62
CA ASP A 191 -11.09 -21.93 0.50
C ASP A 191 -11.80 -20.79 1.24
N SER A 192 -12.61 -21.15 2.24
CA SER A 192 -13.46 -20.21 2.97
C SER A 192 -12.68 -19.23 3.84
N GLN A 193 -11.56 -19.65 4.42
CA GLN A 193 -10.71 -18.78 5.25
C GLN A 193 -10.09 -17.68 4.40
N THR A 194 -9.46 -18.06 3.28
CA THR A 194 -8.85 -17.09 2.37
C THR A 194 -9.89 -16.16 1.75
N LEU A 195 -11.07 -16.69 1.39
CA LEU A 195 -12.16 -15.88 0.87
C LEU A 195 -12.58 -14.79 1.87
N ALA A 196 -12.79 -15.16 3.14
CA ALA A 196 -13.14 -14.20 4.20
C ALA A 196 -12.04 -13.15 4.42
N ALA A 197 -10.76 -13.54 4.36
CA ALA A 197 -9.65 -12.60 4.47
C ALA A 197 -9.63 -11.59 3.31
N LEU A 198 -9.77 -12.05 2.07
CA LEU A 198 -9.78 -11.19 0.89
C LEU A 198 -11.02 -10.28 0.84
N ASP A 199 -12.18 -10.73 1.32
CA ASP A 199 -13.37 -9.90 1.42
C ASP A 199 -13.19 -8.74 2.41
N VAL A 200 -12.51 -8.98 3.54
CA VAL A 200 -12.15 -7.91 4.50
C VAL A 200 -11.19 -6.91 3.85
N ILE A 201 -10.11 -7.40 3.24
CA ILE A 201 -9.10 -6.54 2.58
C ILE A 201 -9.77 -5.65 1.53
N TYR A 202 -10.56 -6.26 0.63
CA TYR A 202 -11.22 -5.52 -0.44
C TYR A 202 -12.22 -4.47 0.05
N ALA A 203 -12.88 -4.71 1.19
CA ALA A 203 -13.81 -3.75 1.78
C ALA A 203 -13.11 -2.53 2.38
N GLU A 204 -11.86 -2.68 2.82
CA GLU A 204 -11.09 -1.62 3.47
C GLU A 204 -10.19 -0.86 2.49
N GLU A 205 -9.69 -1.53 1.46
CA GLU A 205 -8.79 -1.00 0.42
C GLU A 205 -9.26 0.33 -0.18
N VAL A 206 -10.58 0.49 -0.39
CA VAL A 206 -11.16 1.70 -0.97
C VAL A 206 -10.85 2.94 -0.14
N HIS A 207 -10.74 2.80 1.19
CA HIS A 207 -10.43 3.90 2.08
C HIS A 207 -8.99 4.38 1.93
N HIS A 208 -8.03 3.48 1.70
CA HIS A 208 -6.61 3.84 1.57
C HIS A 208 -6.39 4.67 0.32
N VAL A 209 -7.01 4.25 -0.79
CA VAL A 209 -7.04 5.00 -2.04
C VAL A 209 -7.75 6.35 -1.85
N ALA A 210 -8.88 6.37 -1.12
CA ALA A 210 -9.64 7.58 -0.84
C ALA A 210 -8.85 8.59 0.00
N TYR A 211 -8.07 8.13 0.98
CA TYR A 211 -7.19 9.00 1.78
C TYR A 211 -6.08 9.60 0.91
N GLY A 212 -5.49 8.80 0.01
CA GLY A 212 -4.57 9.29 -1.01
C GLY A 212 -5.17 10.42 -1.84
N SER A 213 -6.34 10.17 -2.45
CA SER A 213 -7.04 11.15 -3.29
C SER A 213 -7.41 12.42 -2.49
N LYS A 214 -7.96 12.26 -1.28
CA LYS A 214 -8.33 13.37 -0.39
C LYS A 214 -7.15 14.31 -0.13
N TRP A 215 -6.00 13.77 0.29
CA TRP A 215 -4.85 14.59 0.64
C TRP A 215 -4.12 15.15 -0.58
N PHE A 216 -4.17 14.44 -1.70
CA PHE A 216 -3.70 14.93 -2.98
C PHE A 216 -4.49 16.16 -3.45
N HIS A 217 -5.83 16.07 -3.42
CA HIS A 217 -6.72 17.20 -3.74
C HIS A 217 -6.54 18.37 -2.76
N PHE A 218 -6.38 18.09 -1.46
CA PHE A 218 -6.09 19.12 -0.46
C PHE A 218 -4.83 19.91 -0.79
N LEU A 219 -3.74 19.23 -1.15
CA LEU A 219 -2.47 19.88 -1.51
C LEU A 219 -2.55 20.63 -2.85
N CYS A 220 -3.22 20.07 -3.85
CA CYS A 220 -3.47 20.77 -5.12
C CYS A 220 -4.29 22.04 -4.90
N GLY A 221 -5.35 21.97 -4.09
CA GLY A 221 -6.16 23.13 -3.73
C GLY A 221 -5.41 24.17 -2.91
N ARG A 222 -4.46 23.75 -2.06
CA ARG A 222 -3.57 24.66 -1.31
C ARG A 222 -2.65 25.47 -2.23
N GLU A 223 -2.30 24.92 -3.39
CA GLU A 223 -1.41 25.53 -4.39
C GLU A 223 -2.17 26.13 -5.59
N ASP A 224 -3.51 26.09 -5.60
CA ASP A 224 -4.37 26.50 -6.72
C ASP A 224 -4.02 25.79 -8.05
N ARG A 225 -3.79 24.48 -7.98
CA ARG A 225 -3.41 23.63 -9.12
C ARG A 225 -4.51 22.64 -9.47
N ASP A 226 -4.66 22.37 -10.76
CA ASP A 226 -5.58 21.34 -11.26
C ASP A 226 -5.06 19.94 -10.89
N PRO A 227 -5.81 19.14 -10.11
CA PRO A 227 -5.34 17.86 -9.62
C PRO A 227 -5.13 16.83 -10.75
N VAL A 228 -5.89 16.87 -11.85
CA VAL A 228 -5.72 15.92 -12.97
C VAL A 228 -4.39 16.17 -13.67
N ILE A 229 -4.07 17.44 -13.97
CA ILE A 229 -2.80 17.82 -14.62
C ILE A 229 -1.61 17.43 -13.73
N VAL A 230 -1.68 17.78 -12.44
CA VAL A 230 -0.62 17.48 -11.47
C VAL A 230 -0.44 15.97 -11.33
N PHE A 231 -1.53 15.21 -11.29
CA PHE A 231 -1.48 13.75 -11.18
C PHE A 231 -0.79 13.13 -12.40
N HIS A 232 -1.19 13.53 -13.62
CA HIS A 232 -0.57 13.02 -14.84
C HIS A 232 0.93 13.29 -14.88
N ASP A 233 1.36 14.52 -14.55
CA ASP A 233 2.78 14.89 -14.52
C ASP A 233 3.57 14.05 -13.51
N LEU A 234 3.04 13.87 -12.29
CA LEU A 234 3.71 13.12 -11.23
C LEU A 234 3.77 11.63 -11.55
N VAL A 235 2.69 11.04 -12.09
CA VAL A 235 2.69 9.63 -12.49
C VAL A 235 3.67 9.40 -13.64
N LYS A 236 3.70 10.27 -14.66
CA LYS A 236 4.70 10.18 -15.75
C LYS A 236 6.13 10.31 -15.25
N ARG A 237 6.36 11.11 -14.21
CA ARG A 237 7.68 11.35 -13.64
C ARG A 237 8.18 10.18 -12.78
N TYR A 238 7.34 9.64 -11.93
CA TYR A 238 7.76 8.74 -10.85
C TYR A 238 7.30 7.28 -11.04
N PHE A 239 6.30 7.02 -11.87
CA PHE A 239 5.83 5.65 -12.13
C PHE A 239 6.44 5.11 -13.43
N HIS A 240 7.46 4.27 -13.30
CA HIS A 240 8.22 3.70 -14.43
C HIS A 240 7.51 2.52 -15.12
N GLY A 241 6.18 2.47 -15.06
CA GLY A 241 5.35 1.40 -15.58
C GLY A 241 4.13 1.94 -16.34
N ALA A 242 3.33 1.01 -16.85
CA ALA A 242 2.06 1.34 -17.49
C ALA A 242 0.91 1.15 -16.52
N LEU A 243 -0.05 2.08 -16.50
CA LEU A 243 -1.36 1.77 -15.93
C LEU A 243 -2.05 0.79 -16.88
N LYS A 244 -2.47 -0.36 -16.37
CA LYS A 244 -3.02 -1.43 -17.22
C LYS A 244 -4.43 -1.82 -16.77
N PRO A 245 -5.40 -1.87 -17.70
CA PRO A 245 -6.71 -2.42 -17.41
C PRO A 245 -6.63 -3.92 -17.05
N PRO A 246 -7.69 -4.51 -16.47
CA PRO A 246 -8.97 -3.86 -16.15
C PRO A 246 -8.83 -2.83 -15.03
N PHE A 247 -9.64 -1.76 -15.10
CA PHE A 247 -9.81 -0.81 -14.02
C PHE A 247 -11.19 -1.02 -13.39
N ASN A 248 -11.26 -1.04 -12.07
CA ASN A 248 -12.52 -1.05 -11.34
C ASN A 248 -13.04 0.39 -11.22
N GLU A 249 -13.70 0.87 -12.28
CA GLU A 249 -14.12 2.27 -12.39
C GLU A 249 -15.05 2.70 -11.25
N GLU A 250 -15.96 1.83 -10.83
CA GLU A 250 -16.89 2.10 -9.72
C GLU A 250 -16.12 2.33 -8.40
N LYS A 251 -15.21 1.41 -8.04
CA LYS A 251 -14.43 1.54 -6.80
C LYS A 251 -13.41 2.67 -6.85
N ARG A 252 -12.77 2.90 -7.99
CA ARG A 252 -11.87 4.04 -8.16
C ARG A 252 -12.62 5.37 -8.03
N ALA A 253 -13.82 5.47 -8.59
CA ALA A 253 -14.68 6.65 -8.41
C ALA A 253 -15.15 6.82 -6.96
N GLU A 254 -15.50 5.74 -6.26
CA GLU A 254 -15.81 5.77 -4.82
C GLU A 254 -14.63 6.31 -4.00
N ALA A 255 -13.40 5.96 -4.38
CA ALA A 255 -12.17 6.48 -3.80
C ALA A 255 -11.79 7.89 -4.28
N GLY A 256 -12.63 8.56 -5.06
CA GLY A 256 -12.37 9.91 -5.56
C GLY A 256 -11.31 9.97 -6.66
N ILE A 257 -11.15 8.91 -7.46
CA ILE A 257 -10.27 8.86 -8.63
C ILE A 257 -11.12 8.60 -9.88
N PRO A 258 -11.64 9.67 -10.52
CA PRO A 258 -12.43 9.53 -11.74
C PRO A 258 -11.61 9.04 -12.95
N PRO A 259 -12.30 8.57 -14.01
CA PRO A 259 -11.68 8.01 -15.24
C PRO A 259 -10.57 8.85 -15.89
N ASP A 260 -10.68 10.17 -15.85
CA ASP A 260 -9.73 11.13 -16.41
C ASP A 260 -8.35 11.12 -15.72
N PHE A 261 -8.25 10.65 -14.47
CA PHE A 261 -6.97 10.47 -13.80
C PHE A 261 -6.12 9.37 -14.45
N TYR A 262 -6.72 8.25 -14.87
CA TYR A 262 -5.94 7.04 -15.20
C TYR A 262 -6.08 6.52 -16.64
N TRP A 263 -7.21 6.73 -17.32
CA TRP A 263 -7.36 6.26 -18.71
C TRP A 263 -6.36 6.89 -19.68
N PRO A 264 -6.14 8.22 -19.66
CA PRO A 264 -5.14 8.85 -20.54
C PRO A 264 -3.74 8.25 -20.38
N LEU A 265 -3.35 7.93 -19.15
CA LEU A 265 -2.05 7.34 -18.83
C LEU A 265 -1.94 5.86 -19.26
N ALA A 266 -3.06 5.15 -19.36
CA ALA A 266 -3.10 3.78 -19.86
C ALA A 266 -2.95 3.73 -21.39
N GLU A 267 -3.55 4.68 -22.09
CA GLU A 267 -3.55 4.77 -23.56
C GLU A 267 -2.21 5.29 -24.11
N GLU A 268 -1.55 6.20 -23.39
CA GLU A 268 -0.26 6.77 -23.77
C GLU A 268 0.91 5.78 -23.61
N THR A 269 0.74 4.69 -22.87
CA THR A 269 1.77 3.65 -22.80
C THR A 269 1.83 2.95 -24.16
N PRO A 270 2.94 3.04 -24.92
CA PRO A 270 3.06 2.33 -26.19
C PRO A 270 2.80 0.85 -25.93
N HIS A 271 1.89 0.25 -26.69
CA HIS A 271 1.79 -1.20 -26.79
C HIS A 271 3.15 -1.69 -27.28
N GLY A 272 4.02 -2.09 -26.34
CA GLY A 272 5.35 -2.61 -26.63
C GLY A 272 5.21 -3.66 -27.73
N ASN A 273 5.91 -3.43 -28.84
CA ASN A 273 5.96 -4.25 -30.04
C ASN A 273 5.75 -5.74 -29.71
N ARG A 274 4.57 -6.27 -30.05
CA ARG A 274 4.48 -7.69 -30.44
C ARG A 274 5.06 -7.79 -31.85
N GLN A 275 6.39 -7.84 -31.95
CA GLN A 275 7.08 -8.28 -33.16
C GLN A 275 8.18 -9.26 -32.74
N GLY A 276 8.11 -10.47 -33.30
CA GLY A 276 9.13 -11.53 -33.18
C GLY A 276 8.71 -12.70 -32.32
#